data_AF-A0A519QDB9-F1
#
_entry.id   AF-A0A519QDB9-F1
#
_cell.length_a   1.000
_cell.length_b   1.000
_cell.length_c   1.000
_cell.angle_alpha   90.00
_cell.angle_beta   90.00
_cell.angle_gamma   90.00
#
_symmetry.space_group_name_H-M   'P 1'
#
loop_
_entity.id
_entity.type
_entity.pdbx_description
1 polymer ?
#
loop_
_entity_poly.entity_id
_entity_poly.type
_entity_poly.pdbx_seq_one_letter_code
_entity_poly.pdbx_strand_id
1 'polypeptide(L)' 'MVPALVLLIALGVWQVQRLAWKERLIAVSDAAAAQPPASLATVLALHDPEFRKVIVTCPGLETAPFVELQSILDGEA' A
#
# COMPACT_ATOMS: atom_id res chain seq x y z
N MET A 1 26.96 13.00 -31.98
CA MET A 1 26.08 11.85 -32.25
C MET A 1 26.17 10.78 -31.15
N VAL A 2 27.36 10.25 -30.85
CA VAL A 2 27.59 9.28 -29.77
C VAL A 2 27.10 9.68 -28.37
N PRO A 3 27.31 10.93 -27.86
CA PRO A 3 26.90 11.26 -26.49
C PRO A 3 25.37 11.28 -26.31
N ALA A 4 24.64 11.72 -27.34
CA ALA A 4 23.17 11.69 -27.32
C ALA A 4 22.64 10.25 -27.28
N LEU A 5 23.29 9.34 -28.03
CA LEU A 5 22.93 7.93 -28.01
C LEU A 5 23.14 7.29 -26.62
N VAL A 6 24.28 7.58 -25.97
CA VAL A 6 24.56 7.08 -24.62
C VAL A 6 23.52 7.58 -23.61
N LEU A 7 23.15 8.86 -23.69
CA LEU A 7 22.14 9.43 -22.80
C LEU A 7 20.76 8.76 -22.98
N LEU A 8 20.35 8.54 -24.23
CA LEU A 8 19.07 7.88 -24.53
C LEU A 8 19.04 6.44 -24.00
N ILE A 9 20.14 5.69 -24.14
CA ILE A 9 20.23 4.32 -23.62
C ILE A 9 20.18 4.33 -22.09
N ALA A 10 20.98 5.19 -21.44
CA ALA A 10 20.99 5.30 -19.98
C ALA A 10 19.61 5.68 -19.43
N LEU A 11 18.93 6.63 -20.07
CA LEU A 11 17.58 7.04 -19.69
C LEU A 11 16.58 5.90 -19.92
N GLY A 12 16.65 5.19 -21.05
CA GLY A 12 15.79 4.04 -21.33
C GLY A 12 15.94 2.94 -20.28
N VAL A 13 17.17 2.61 -19.90
CA VAL A 13 17.45 1.64 -18.84
C VAL A 13 16.87 2.11 -17.51
N TRP A 14 17.06 3.39 -17.15
CA TRP A 14 16.49 3.96 -15.94
C TRP A 14 14.96 3.91 -15.92
N GLN A 15 14.29 4.23 -17.03
CA GLN A 15 12.83 4.16 -17.12
C GLN A 15 12.31 2.74 -16.88
N VAL A 16 12.95 1.72 -17.45
CA VAL A 16 12.57 0.32 -17.23
C VAL A 16 12.81 -0.12 -15.79
N GLN A 17 13.94 0.26 -15.19
CA GLN A 17 14.22 -0.03 -13.77
C GLN A 17 13.20 0.64 -12.84
N ARG A 18 12.83 1.89 -13.14
CA ARG A 18 11.84 2.66 -12.38
C ARG A 18 10.45 2.04 -12.49
N LEU A 19 10.07 1.57 -13.67
CA LEU A 19 8.81 0.86 -13.89
C LEU A 19 8.78 -0.41 -13.05
N ALA A 20 9.77 -1.29 -13.19
CA ALA A 20 9.84 -2.55 -12.44
C ALA A 20 9.87 -2.34 -10.92
N TRP A 21 10.48 -1.25 -10.44
CA TRP A 21 10.43 -0.86 -9.04
C TRP A 21 9.01 -0.50 -8.60
N LYS A 22 8.30 0.33 -9.37
CA LYS A 22 6.90 0.71 -9.06
C LYS A 22 5.96 -0.48 -9.12
N GLU A 23 6.04 -1.30 -10.15
CA GLU A 23 5.21 -2.50 -10.32
C GLU A 23 5.37 -3.45 -9.13
N ARG A 24 6.61 -3.64 -8.65
CA ARG A 24 6.87 -4.45 -7.47
C ARG A 24 6.23 -3.87 -6.21
N LEU A 25 6.31 -2.55 -6.01
CA LEU A 25 5.66 -1.90 -4.87
C LEU A 25 4.15 -2.12 -4.90
N ILE A 26 3.52 -1.89 -6.05
CA ILE A 26 2.07 -2.13 -6.24
C ILE A 26 1.73 -3.59 -5.95
N ALA A 27 2.49 -4.53 -6.51
CA ALA A 27 2.24 -5.96 -6.31
C ALA A 27 2.36 -6.38 -4.83
N VAL A 28 3.31 -5.83 -4.08
CA VAL A 28 3.45 -6.09 -2.65
C VAL A 28 2.26 -5.51 -1.86
N SER A 29 1.86 -4.28 -2.14
CA SER A 29 0.68 -3.64 -1.53
C SER A 29 -0.61 -4.41 -1.84
N ASP A 30 -0.82 -4.81 -3.09
CA ASP A 30 -2.00 -5.59 -3.51
C ASP A 30 -2.03 -6.98 -2.86
N ALA A 31 -0.88 -7.65 -2.77
CA ALA A 31 -0.77 -8.93 -2.08
C ALA A 31 -1.03 -8.80 -0.56
N ALA A 32 -0.64 -7.69 0.07
CA ALA A 32 -1.00 -7.39 1.45
C ALA A 32 -2.51 -7.12 1.59
N ALA A 33 -3.11 -6.33 0.69
CA ALA A 33 -4.53 -5.99 0.71
C ALA A 33 -5.47 -7.17 0.40
N ALA A 34 -4.99 -8.16 -0.37
CA ALA A 34 -5.72 -9.37 -0.69
C ALA A 34 -5.74 -10.40 0.45
N GLN A 35 -4.84 -10.29 1.43
CA GLN A 35 -4.82 -11.21 2.57
C GLN A 35 -6.07 -11.05 3.44
N PRO A 36 -6.53 -12.16 4.07
CA PRO A 36 -7.69 -12.11 4.95
C PRO A 36 -7.45 -11.13 6.12
N PRO A 37 -8.51 -10.39 6.54
CA PRO A 37 -8.40 -9.50 7.68
C PRO A 37 -8.00 -10.25 8.94
N ALA A 38 -7.01 -9.73 9.66
CA ALA A 38 -6.56 -10.29 10.93
C ALA A 38 -6.76 -9.28 12.06
N SER A 39 -6.60 -9.69 13.32
CA SER A 39 -6.69 -8.76 14.44
C SER A 39 -5.60 -7.67 14.32
N LEU A 40 -5.90 -6.46 14.78
CA LEU A 40 -4.94 -5.34 14.75
C LEU A 40 -3.60 -5.71 15.42
N ALA A 41 -3.65 -6.37 16.57
CA ALA A 41 -2.45 -6.80 17.30
C ALA A 41 -1.62 -7.81 16.49
N THR A 42 -2.28 -8.72 15.78
CA THR A 42 -1.59 -9.68 14.89
C THR A 42 -0.92 -8.97 13.73
N VAL A 43 -1.60 -8.02 13.08
CA VAL A 43 -1.07 -7.30 11.92
C VAL A 43 0.10 -6.39 12.29
N LEU A 44 0.00 -5.65 13.40
CA LEU A 44 1.08 -4.77 13.87
C LEU A 44 2.36 -5.52 14.29
N ALA A 45 2.26 -6.83 14.54
CA ALA A 45 3.41 -7.67 14.84
C ALA A 45 4.15 -8.17 13.57
N LEU A 46 3.59 -7.97 12.36
CA LEU A 46 4.31 -8.29 11.12
C LEU A 46 5.41 -7.25 10.83
N HIS A 47 6.42 -7.69 10.08
CA HIS A 47 7.50 -6.81 9.62
C HIS A 47 7.01 -5.72 8.66
N ASP A 48 6.03 -6.06 7.81
CA ASP A 48 5.40 -5.16 6.84
C ASP A 48 3.87 -5.14 7.07
N PRO A 49 3.38 -4.34 8.03
CA PRO A 49 1.95 -4.25 8.33
C PRO A 49 1.16 -3.38 7.33
N GLU A 50 1.86 -2.69 6.41
CA GLU A 50 1.26 -1.77 5.45
C GLU A 50 0.24 -2.47 4.54
N PHE A 51 -0.85 -1.77 4.20
CA PHE A 51 -1.92 -2.25 3.31
C PHE A 51 -2.67 -3.52 3.77
N ARG A 52 -2.38 -4.06 4.98
CA ARG A 52 -3.13 -5.18 5.56
C ARG A 52 -4.48 -4.73 6.11
N LYS A 53 -5.52 -5.50 5.77
CA LYS A 53 -6.86 -5.33 6.38
C LYS A 53 -6.84 -5.84 7.82
N VAL A 54 -7.44 -5.06 8.72
CA VAL A 54 -7.55 -5.38 10.15
C VAL A 54 -9.00 -5.40 10.61
N ILE A 55 -9.29 -6.27 11.57
CA ILE A 55 -10.53 -6.23 12.34
C ILE A 55 -10.19 -5.68 13.73
N VAL A 56 -10.95 -4.68 14.17
CA VAL A 56 -10.80 -4.04 15.48
C VAL A 56 -12.11 -4.21 16.24
N THR A 57 -12.00 -4.65 17.50
CA THR A 57 -13.13 -4.65 18.42
C THR A 57 -13.08 -3.34 19.21
N CYS A 58 -14.03 -2.45 18.97
CA CYS A 58 -14.12 -1.16 19.67
C CYS A 58 -15.01 -1.32 20.92
N PRO A 59 -14.47 -1.20 22.15
CA PRO A 59 -15.29 -1.22 23.35
C PRO A 59 -16.26 -0.02 23.37
N GLY A 60 -17.53 -0.28 23.66
CA GLY A 60 -18.60 0.73 23.66
C GLY A 60 -19.33 0.92 22.33
N LEU A 61 -18.90 0.26 21.24
CA LEU A 61 -19.63 0.26 19.96
C LEU A 61 -21.00 -0.42 20.06
N GLU A 62 -21.08 -1.45 20.89
CA GLU A 62 -22.31 -2.21 21.17
C GLU A 62 -23.38 -1.40 21.92
N THR A 63 -22.99 -0.33 22.60
CA THR A 63 -23.87 0.56 23.38
C THR A 63 -24.14 1.88 22.66
N ALA A 64 -23.49 2.12 21.52
CA ALA A 64 -23.60 3.37 20.78
C ALA A 64 -24.87 3.40 19.90
N PRO A 65 -25.64 4.51 19.89
CA PRO A 65 -26.88 4.60 19.12
C PRO A 65 -26.69 4.66 17.60
N PHE A 66 -25.50 5.02 17.12
CA PHE A 66 -25.14 5.00 15.69
C PHE A 66 -23.62 4.85 15.51
N VAL A 67 -23.21 4.36 14.33
CA VAL A 67 -21.80 4.25 13.92
C VAL A 67 -21.58 5.18 12.73
N GLU A 68 -20.74 6.19 12.90
CA GLU A 68 -20.34 7.07 11.81
C GLU A 68 -19.01 6.60 11.22
N LEU A 69 -19.05 6.18 9.95
CA LEU A 69 -17.88 5.72 9.21
C LEU A 69 -17.36 6.86 8.33
N GLN A 70 -16.22 7.42 8.72
CA GLN A 70 -15.49 8.39 7.91
C GLN A 70 -14.42 7.64 7.12
N SER A 71 -14.66 7.43 5.83
CA SER A 71 -13.69 6.84 4.92
C SER A 71 -12.91 7.94 4.20
N ILE A 72 -11.59 7.90 4.27
CA ILE A 72 -10.74 8.70 3.38
C ILE A 72 -10.72 8.00 2.03
N LEU A 73 -11.44 8.54 1.04
CA LEU A 73 -11.56 7.95 -0.30
C LEU A 73 -10.36 8.29 -1.20
N ASP A 74 -9.75 9.47 -1.03
CA ASP A 74 -8.76 10.04 -1.98
C ASP A 74 -7.43 10.52 -1.35
N GLY A 75 -7.19 10.25 -0.06
CA GLY A 75 -5.90 10.53 0.57
C GLY A 75 -5.57 12.01 0.79
N GLU A 76 -6.57 12.89 0.83
CA GLU A 76 -6.38 14.26 1.31
C GLU A 76 -6.50 14.29 2.84
N ALA A 77 -5.45 14.83 3.49
CA ALA A 77 -5.35 15.06 4.93
C ALA A 77 -5.68 16.52 5.28
#